data_AF-A0A931WY11-F1
#
_entry.id   AF-A0A931WY11-F1
#
_cell.length_a   1.000
_cell.length_b   1.000
_cell.length_c   1.000
_cell.angle_alpha   90.00
_cell.angle_beta   90.00
_cell.angle_gamma   90.00
#
_symmetry.space_group_name_H-M   'P 1'
#
loop_
_entity.id
_entity.type
_entity.pdbx_description
1 polymer ?
#
loop_
_entity_poly.entity_id
_entity_poly.type
_entity_poly.pdbx_seq_one_letter_code
_entity_poly.pdbx_strand_id
1 'polypeptide(L)'
;MSLHPSEASQPKQPLRPKVRLPSLKGGLALFLALLLLIWLALPLVPEGTGLRFGTGYRIFFTAMTLLGTLFFWFLGKERIPYPRGPAGVLISLTAVYLVTIGLLVLAGVVYPQFQRPQPAGAAAQEAAGRGKDLFWSDNVGCFRCHSAGGRGGARGPDLTQVASRAGARVAGLTADQYLLEKVSAGMTYRFTVPEYAPMMPPFGQILSEEQIGDLVAYLLSLEGE
;
A
#
# COMPACT_ATOMS: atom_id res chain seq x y z
N MET A 1 11.95 -63.76 64.65
CA MET A 1 10.63 -63.55 64.04
C MET A 1 10.72 -62.29 63.20
N SER A 2 11.24 -62.41 61.98
CA SER A 2 11.55 -61.26 61.11
C SER A 2 10.35 -60.99 60.21
N LEU A 3 9.67 -59.86 60.41
CA LEU A 3 8.53 -59.44 59.60
C LEU A 3 9.06 -58.76 58.33
N HIS A 4 8.87 -59.40 57.17
CA HIS A 4 9.02 -58.75 55.88
C HIS A 4 7.86 -57.78 55.64
N PRO A 5 8.11 -56.52 55.21
CA PRO A 5 7.06 -55.63 54.78
C PRO A 5 6.52 -56.06 53.40
N SER A 6 5.20 -56.15 53.31
CA SER A 6 4.43 -56.43 52.10
C SER A 6 4.70 -55.39 51.01
N GLU A 7 5.15 -55.86 49.85
CA GLU A 7 5.31 -55.07 48.63
C GLU A 7 3.92 -54.65 48.13
N ALA A 8 3.56 -53.39 48.36
CA ALA A 8 2.36 -52.81 47.77
C ALA A 8 2.56 -52.64 46.26
N SER A 9 1.79 -53.39 45.47
CA SER A 9 1.78 -53.34 44.01
C SER A 9 1.46 -51.92 43.52
N GLN A 10 2.40 -51.28 42.83
CA GLN A 10 2.16 -49.98 42.21
C GLN A 10 1.05 -50.07 41.16
N PRO A 11 0.11 -49.10 41.09
CA PRO A 11 -0.92 -49.08 40.06
C PRO A 11 -0.28 -48.89 38.68
N LYS A 12 -0.49 -49.85 37.77
CA LYS A 12 -0.04 -49.76 36.37
C LYS A 12 -0.62 -48.51 35.73
N GLN A 13 0.27 -47.59 35.33
CA GLN A 13 -0.09 -46.38 34.60
C GLN A 13 -0.88 -46.75 33.33
N PRO A 14 -2.02 -46.10 33.03
CA PRO A 14 -2.77 -46.38 31.82
C PRO A 14 -1.91 -46.02 30.59
N LEU A 15 -1.77 -46.98 29.68
CA LEU A 15 -1.08 -46.82 28.40
C LEU A 15 -1.69 -45.63 27.65
N ARG A 16 -0.94 -44.53 27.52
CA ARG A 16 -1.36 -43.37 26.73
C ARG A 16 -1.61 -43.83 25.28
N PRO A 17 -2.77 -43.54 24.68
CA PRO A 17 -3.02 -43.87 23.29
C PRO A 17 -1.97 -43.16 22.43
N LYS A 18 -1.21 -43.92 21.65
CA LYS A 18 -0.29 -43.38 20.66
C LYS A 18 -1.12 -42.73 19.55
N VAL A 19 -1.41 -41.43 19.68
CA VAL A 19 -1.97 -40.63 18.59
C VAL A 19 -0.94 -40.66 17.46
N ARG A 20 -1.25 -41.38 16.37
CA ARG A 20 -0.43 -41.32 15.15
C ARG A 20 -0.62 -39.95 14.55
N LEU A 21 0.38 -39.09 14.69
CA LEU A 21 0.46 -37.84 13.95
C LEU A 21 0.46 -38.14 12.44
N PRO A 22 -0.17 -37.29 11.62
CA PRO A 22 -0.22 -37.48 10.17
C PRO A 22 1.19 -37.55 9.57
N SER A 23 1.36 -38.37 8.54
CA SER A 23 2.68 -38.62 7.93
C SER A 23 3.25 -37.37 7.29
N LEU A 24 4.57 -37.17 7.40
CA LEU A 24 5.32 -36.03 6.83
C LEU A 24 5.03 -35.79 5.33
N LYS A 25 4.66 -36.85 4.58
CA LYS A 25 4.32 -36.78 3.15
C LYS A 25 3.05 -35.94 2.88
N GLY A 26 2.09 -35.93 3.81
CA GLY A 26 0.90 -35.09 3.70
C GLY A 26 1.20 -33.60 3.86
N GLY A 27 2.18 -33.26 4.71
CA GLY A 27 2.62 -31.87 4.92
C GLY A 27 3.27 -31.25 3.68
N LEU A 28 4.11 -32.02 2.97
CA LEU A 28 4.75 -31.56 1.74
C LEU A 28 3.73 -31.34 0.61
N ALA A 29 2.77 -32.26 0.44
CA ALA A 29 1.72 -32.11 -0.56
C ALA A 29 0.86 -30.86 -0.33
N LEU A 30 0.48 -30.60 0.94
CA LEU A 30 -0.26 -29.40 1.31
C LEU A 30 0.54 -28.11 1.06
N PHE A 31 1.83 -28.11 1.41
CA PHE A 31 2.73 -26.98 1.16
C PHE A 31 2.79 -26.63 -0.33
N LEU A 32 3.00 -27.64 -1.19
CA LEU A 32 3.05 -27.45 -2.64
C LEU A 32 1.70 -26.98 -3.21
N ALA A 33 0.58 -27.52 -2.73
CA ALA A 33 -0.75 -27.07 -3.13
C ALA A 33 -1.01 -25.60 -2.78
N LEU A 34 -0.60 -25.17 -1.57
CA LEU A 34 -0.70 -23.77 -1.15
C LEU A 34 0.20 -22.85 -1.99
N LEU A 35 1.43 -23.26 -2.33
CA LEU A 35 2.29 -22.49 -3.23
C LEU A 35 1.67 -22.32 -4.62
N LEU A 36 1.10 -23.38 -5.17
CA LEU A 36 0.38 -23.33 -6.46
C LEU A 36 -0.81 -22.37 -6.38
N LEU A 37 -1.60 -22.42 -5.30
CA LEU A 37 -2.69 -21.48 -5.09
C LEU A 37 -2.17 -20.02 -5.04
N ILE A 38 -1.09 -19.78 -4.30
CA ILE A 38 -0.55 -18.43 -4.09
C ILE A 38 0.03 -17.82 -5.37
N TRP A 39 0.75 -18.61 -6.16
CA TRP A 39 1.48 -18.10 -7.32
C TRP A 39 0.74 -18.26 -8.66
N LEU A 40 -0.19 -19.21 -8.75
CA LEU A 40 -0.91 -19.53 -9.99
C LEU A 40 -2.38 -19.09 -9.95
N ALA A 41 -3.07 -19.23 -8.82
CA ALA A 41 -4.50 -18.94 -8.72
C ALA A 41 -4.80 -17.50 -8.26
N LEU A 42 -4.11 -16.99 -7.24
CA LEU A 42 -4.33 -15.62 -6.74
C LEU A 42 -4.13 -14.52 -7.80
N PRO A 43 -3.18 -14.62 -8.75
CA PRO A 43 -3.07 -13.62 -9.83
C PRO A 43 -4.26 -13.58 -10.79
N LEU A 44 -5.11 -14.61 -10.80
CA LEU A 44 -6.31 -14.68 -11.64
C LEU A 44 -7.52 -13.96 -11.00
N VAL A 45 -7.40 -13.48 -9.76
CA VAL A 45 -8.47 -12.76 -9.07
C VAL A 45 -8.68 -11.40 -9.76
N PRO A 46 -9.88 -11.10 -10.29
CA PRO A 46 -10.15 -9.85 -10.99
C PRO A 46 -9.99 -8.63 -10.07
N GLU A 47 -9.45 -7.55 -10.63
CA GLU A 47 -9.20 -6.29 -9.89
C GLU A 47 -10.50 -5.62 -9.40
N GLY A 48 -11.66 -5.94 -10.01
CA GLY A 48 -12.97 -5.46 -9.59
C GLY A 48 -13.46 -5.96 -8.22
N THR A 49 -12.73 -6.87 -7.57
CA THR A 49 -13.03 -7.36 -6.22
C THR A 49 -12.53 -6.43 -5.10
N GLY A 50 -11.71 -5.43 -5.43
CA GLY A 50 -11.05 -4.56 -4.45
C GLY A 50 -9.89 -5.23 -3.69
N LEU A 51 -9.60 -6.52 -3.96
CA LEU A 51 -8.48 -7.24 -3.37
C LEU A 51 -7.24 -7.11 -4.27
N ARG A 52 -6.12 -6.59 -3.73
CA ARG A 52 -4.86 -6.44 -4.48
C ARG A 52 -3.85 -7.50 -4.04
N PHE A 53 -3.85 -8.68 -4.67
CA PHE A 53 -2.84 -9.72 -4.44
C PHE A 53 -1.53 -9.47 -5.22
N GLY A 54 -0.91 -8.32 -4.96
CA GLY A 54 0.39 -7.96 -5.52
C GLY A 54 1.51 -8.94 -5.12
N THR A 55 2.70 -8.75 -5.69
CA THR A 55 3.87 -9.61 -5.42
C THR A 55 4.22 -9.65 -3.93
N GLY A 56 4.05 -8.54 -3.20
CA GLY A 56 4.28 -8.47 -1.76
C GLY A 56 3.43 -9.47 -0.96
N TYR A 57 2.12 -9.58 -1.27
CA TYR A 57 1.24 -10.55 -0.62
C TYR A 57 1.62 -11.99 -0.93
N ARG A 58 2.03 -12.27 -2.17
CA ARG A 58 2.46 -13.62 -2.57
C ARG A 58 3.71 -14.04 -1.80
N ILE A 59 4.67 -13.14 -1.61
CA ILE A 59 5.84 -13.36 -0.76
C ILE A 59 5.42 -13.59 0.69
N PHE A 60 4.54 -12.74 1.23
CA PHE A 60 4.04 -12.87 2.60
C PHE A 60 3.36 -14.22 2.86
N PHE A 61 2.41 -14.63 2.03
CA PHE A 61 1.70 -15.91 2.19
C PHE A 61 2.62 -17.11 1.96
N THR A 62 3.60 -16.99 1.06
CA THR A 62 4.65 -18.01 0.87
C THR A 62 5.47 -18.19 2.15
N ALA A 63 5.90 -17.09 2.78
CA ALA A 63 6.65 -17.12 4.03
C ALA A 63 5.82 -17.72 5.18
N MET A 64 4.53 -17.37 5.29
CA MET A 64 3.62 -17.96 6.28
C MET A 64 3.43 -19.47 6.07
N THR A 65 3.29 -19.90 4.83
CA THR A 65 3.13 -21.32 4.47
C THR A 65 4.38 -22.10 4.84
N LEU A 66 5.57 -21.55 4.55
CA LEU A 66 6.86 -22.13 4.94
C LEU A 66 7.03 -22.20 6.47
N LEU A 67 6.69 -21.12 7.18
CA LEU A 67 6.73 -21.09 8.65
C LEU A 67 5.79 -22.14 9.26
N GLY A 68 4.58 -22.27 8.73
CA GLY A 68 3.62 -23.29 9.15
C GLY A 68 4.13 -24.72 8.92
N THR A 69 4.70 -24.99 7.74
CA THR A 69 5.29 -26.30 7.45
C THR A 69 6.47 -26.62 8.36
N LEU A 70 7.35 -25.65 8.61
CA LEU A 70 8.46 -25.79 9.57
C LEU A 70 7.95 -26.03 10.99
N PHE A 71 6.90 -25.33 11.41
CA PHE A 71 6.28 -25.50 12.72
C PHE A 71 5.75 -26.92 12.91
N PHE A 72 4.96 -27.45 11.98
CA PHE A 72 4.45 -28.83 12.07
C PHE A 72 5.55 -29.89 11.91
N TRP A 73 6.56 -29.64 11.08
CA TRP A 73 7.75 -30.47 11.00
C TRP A 73 8.51 -30.52 12.34
N PHE A 74 8.62 -29.37 13.02
CA PHE A 74 9.23 -29.25 14.34
C PHE A 74 8.41 -29.96 15.43
N LEU A 75 7.08 -29.84 15.41
CA LEU A 75 6.19 -30.62 16.29
C LEU A 75 6.33 -32.14 16.09
N GLY A 76 6.71 -32.56 14.88
CA GLY A 76 6.99 -33.96 14.53
C GLY A 76 8.36 -34.46 15.01
N LYS A 77 9.29 -33.58 15.39
CA LYS A 77 10.56 -33.95 16.03
C LYS A 77 10.38 -34.04 17.55
N GLU A 78 11.04 -35.03 18.17
CA GLU A 78 10.78 -35.43 19.55
C GLU A 78 10.96 -34.33 20.61
N ARG A 79 10.09 -34.42 21.63
CA ARG A 79 10.09 -33.76 22.95
C ARG A 79 10.33 -32.24 22.93
N ILE A 80 9.26 -31.51 22.62
CA ILE A 80 9.14 -30.10 22.98
C ILE A 80 9.33 -30.00 24.51
N PRO A 81 10.32 -29.25 25.01
CA PRO A 81 10.51 -29.08 26.44
C PRO A 81 9.29 -28.36 27.02
N TYR A 82 8.53 -29.06 27.85
CA TYR A 82 7.36 -28.48 28.50
C TYR A 82 7.84 -27.47 29.55
N PRO A 83 7.32 -26.24 29.57
CA PRO A 83 7.67 -25.28 30.62
C PRO A 83 7.33 -25.87 31.99
N ARG A 84 8.29 -25.80 32.93
CA ARG A 84 8.10 -26.33 34.28
C ARG A 84 7.35 -25.31 35.13
N GLY A 85 6.20 -25.73 35.66
CA GLY A 85 5.39 -24.93 36.56
C GLY A 85 4.56 -23.84 35.89
N PRO A 86 3.63 -23.20 36.64
CA PRO A 86 2.67 -22.24 36.11
C PRO A 86 3.32 -20.98 35.52
N ALA A 87 4.42 -20.50 36.12
CA ALA A 87 5.15 -19.34 35.63
C ALA A 87 5.76 -19.59 34.24
N GLY A 88 6.34 -20.77 34.01
CA GLY A 88 6.88 -21.13 32.70
C GLY A 88 5.81 -21.16 31.61
N VAL A 89 4.64 -21.71 31.94
CA VAL A 89 3.50 -21.75 31.01
C VAL A 89 3.06 -20.33 30.64
N LEU A 90 2.93 -19.45 31.64
CA LEU A 90 2.52 -18.06 31.42
C LEU A 90 3.53 -17.32 30.53
N ILE A 91 4.83 -17.46 30.79
CA ILE A 91 5.89 -16.85 29.98
C ILE A 91 5.82 -17.34 28.53
N SER A 92 5.66 -18.65 28.31
CA SER A 92 5.54 -19.21 26.96
C SER A 92 4.30 -18.68 26.23
N LEU A 93 3.15 -18.58 26.90
CA LEU A 93 1.92 -18.03 26.30
C LEU A 93 2.07 -16.55 25.94
N THR A 94 2.63 -15.74 26.84
CA THR A 94 2.88 -14.32 26.59
C THR A 94 3.86 -14.12 25.44
N ALA A 95 4.93 -14.92 25.36
CA ALA A 95 5.89 -14.83 24.27
C ALA A 95 5.25 -15.14 22.90
N VAL A 96 4.46 -16.23 22.82
CA VAL A 96 3.72 -16.57 21.59
C VAL A 96 2.76 -15.45 21.21
N TYR A 97 1.98 -14.93 22.18
CA TYR A 97 1.04 -13.85 21.94
C TYR A 97 1.73 -12.59 21.38
N LEU A 98 2.81 -12.12 22.03
CA LEU A 98 3.53 -10.92 21.60
C LEU A 98 4.15 -11.10 20.21
N VAL A 99 4.73 -12.27 19.92
CA VAL A 99 5.32 -12.56 18.61
C VAL A 99 4.25 -12.58 17.53
N THR A 100 3.12 -13.26 17.76
CA THR A 100 2.03 -13.34 16.79
C THR A 100 1.42 -11.97 16.51
N ILE A 101 1.05 -11.22 17.56
CA ILE A 101 0.47 -9.88 17.40
C ILE A 101 1.48 -8.92 16.76
N GLY A 102 2.74 -8.93 17.20
CA GLY A 102 3.79 -8.10 16.64
C GLY A 102 4.02 -8.34 15.16
N LEU A 103 4.06 -9.62 14.73
CA LEU A 103 4.17 -9.99 13.32
C LEU A 103 2.96 -9.54 12.50
N LEU A 104 1.74 -9.70 13.02
CA LEU A 104 0.52 -9.26 12.33
C LEU A 104 0.47 -7.73 12.17
N VAL A 105 0.84 -6.99 13.21
CA VAL A 105 0.93 -5.52 13.16
C VAL A 105 1.98 -5.09 12.16
N LEU A 106 3.19 -5.67 12.21
CA LEU A 106 4.25 -5.35 11.26
C LEU A 106 3.83 -5.62 9.82
N ALA A 107 3.20 -6.78 9.56
CA ALA A 107 2.69 -7.11 8.24
C ALA A 107 1.66 -6.10 7.75
N GLY A 108 0.72 -5.67 8.61
CA GLY A 108 -0.27 -4.64 8.25
C GLY A 108 0.32 -3.25 8.03
N VAL A 109 1.45 -2.92 8.68
CA VAL A 109 2.17 -1.66 8.46
C VAL A 109 2.97 -1.68 7.15
N VAL A 110 3.66 -2.79 6.86
CA VAL A 110 4.50 -2.93 5.65
C VAL A 110 3.64 -3.17 4.41
N TYR A 111 2.54 -3.90 4.55
CA TYR A 111 1.62 -4.24 3.47
C TYR A 111 0.20 -3.76 3.84
N PRO A 112 -0.10 -2.46 3.70
CA PRO A 112 -1.44 -1.95 3.94
C PRO A 112 -2.42 -2.56 2.92
N GLN A 113 -3.49 -3.18 3.41
CA GLN A 113 -4.58 -3.72 2.58
C GLN A 113 -5.50 -2.62 2.05
N PHE A 114 -5.62 -1.54 2.83
CA PHE A 114 -6.49 -0.41 2.53
C PHE A 114 -5.63 0.84 2.43
N GLN A 115 -5.95 1.68 1.45
CA GLN A 115 -5.43 3.05 1.42
C GLN A 115 -5.86 3.72 2.72
N ARG A 116 -4.89 4.18 3.52
CA ARG A 116 -5.21 5.06 4.63
C ARG A 116 -5.84 6.31 4.01
N PRO A 117 -7.02 6.76 4.47
CA PRO A 117 -7.56 8.03 4.04
C PRO A 117 -6.50 9.10 4.34
N GLN A 118 -5.87 9.64 3.30
CA GLN A 118 -5.05 10.82 3.48
C GLN A 118 -6.01 11.97 3.80
N PRO A 119 -5.70 12.82 4.79
CA PRO A 119 -6.47 14.04 4.98
C PRO A 119 -6.47 14.80 3.66
N ALA A 120 -7.64 15.26 3.19
CA ALA A 120 -7.83 15.81 1.85
C ALA A 120 -6.80 16.89 1.48
N GLY A 121 -6.33 17.68 2.45
CA GLY A 121 -5.28 18.68 2.26
C GLY A 121 -3.89 18.10 1.97
N ALA A 122 -3.52 16.95 2.53
CA ALA A 122 -2.21 16.34 2.29
C ALA A 122 -2.09 15.78 0.88
N ALA A 123 -3.14 15.10 0.39
CA ALA A 123 -3.17 14.60 -0.98
C ALA A 123 -3.10 15.75 -2.01
N ALA A 124 -3.86 16.84 -1.76
CA ALA A 124 -3.82 18.04 -2.61
C ALA A 124 -2.44 18.72 -2.60
N GLN A 125 -1.78 18.78 -1.43
CA GLN A 125 -0.45 19.36 -1.30
C GLN A 125 0.64 18.51 -1.98
N GLU A 126 0.54 17.17 -1.89
CA GLU A 126 1.42 16.25 -2.62
C GLU A 126 1.24 16.38 -4.14
N ALA A 127 -0.01 16.45 -4.61
CA ALA A 127 -0.32 16.69 -6.03
C ALA A 127 0.21 18.06 -6.50
N ALA A 128 0.01 19.12 -5.72
CA ALA A 128 0.58 20.43 -6.01
C ALA A 128 2.12 20.42 -6.03
N GLY A 129 2.76 19.61 -5.18
CA GLY A 129 4.20 19.39 -5.22
C GLY A 129 4.67 18.78 -6.54
N ARG A 130 4.03 17.68 -6.98
CA ARG A 130 4.34 17.04 -8.28
C ARG A 130 4.06 17.97 -9.45
N GLY A 131 2.95 18.72 -9.39
CA GLY A 131 2.59 19.72 -10.39
C GLY A 131 3.61 20.85 -10.49
N LYS A 132 4.13 21.32 -9.34
CA LYS A 132 5.20 22.31 -9.30
C LYS A 132 6.45 21.79 -10.01
N ASP A 133 6.87 20.56 -9.72
CA ASP A 133 8.05 19.97 -10.37
C ASP A 133 7.87 19.86 -11.89
N LEU A 134 6.68 19.45 -12.35
CA LEU A 134 6.34 19.45 -13.78
C LEU A 134 6.39 20.85 -14.40
N PHE A 135 5.80 21.84 -13.73
CA PHE A 135 5.75 23.23 -14.20
C PHE A 135 7.14 23.82 -14.43
N TRP A 136 8.07 23.52 -13.52
CA TRP A 136 9.46 23.99 -13.56
C TRP A 136 10.42 23.04 -14.31
N SER A 137 9.95 21.89 -14.78
CA SER A 137 10.76 20.93 -15.52
C SER A 137 11.13 21.45 -16.92
N ASP A 138 12.29 21.03 -17.42
CA ASP A 138 12.70 21.30 -18.79
C ASP A 138 11.94 20.49 -19.83
N ASN A 139 11.38 19.34 -19.43
CA ASN A 139 10.65 18.44 -20.32
C ASN A 139 9.27 19.00 -20.71
N VAL A 140 8.57 19.64 -19.77
CA VAL A 140 7.26 20.27 -20.03
C VAL A 140 7.43 21.76 -20.32
N GLY A 141 8.28 22.45 -19.56
CA GLY A 141 8.73 23.81 -19.87
C GLY A 141 7.69 24.91 -19.67
N CYS A 142 6.66 24.72 -18.83
CA CYS A 142 5.60 25.71 -18.58
C CYS A 142 6.19 27.07 -18.19
N PHE A 143 7.18 27.06 -17.30
CA PHE A 143 7.88 28.25 -16.80
C PHE A 143 8.62 29.06 -17.89
N ARG A 144 8.90 28.47 -19.07
CA ARG A 144 9.58 29.18 -20.16
C ARG A 144 8.67 30.20 -20.84
N CYS A 145 7.36 30.01 -20.74
CA CYS A 145 6.35 30.90 -21.29
C CYS A 145 5.64 31.69 -20.20
N HIS A 146 5.31 31.03 -19.08
CA HIS A 146 4.55 31.62 -17.98
C HIS A 146 5.44 31.99 -16.81
N SER A 147 5.08 33.07 -16.13
CA SER A 147 5.64 33.41 -14.83
C SER A 147 4.76 32.91 -13.68
N ALA A 148 5.38 32.63 -12.53
CA ALA A 148 4.72 32.37 -11.27
C ALA A 148 5.63 32.86 -10.13
N GLY A 149 5.07 33.65 -9.20
CA GLY A 149 5.83 34.27 -8.11
C GLY A 149 6.95 35.19 -8.62
N GLY A 150 6.72 35.92 -9.72
CA GLY A 150 7.71 36.83 -10.31
C GLY A 150 8.87 36.16 -11.06
N ARG A 151 8.86 34.83 -11.23
CA ARG A 151 9.88 34.07 -11.97
C ARG A 151 9.26 33.37 -13.18
N GLY A 152 9.97 33.33 -14.30
CA GLY A 152 9.58 32.57 -15.50
C GLY A 152 9.57 33.44 -16.76
N GLY A 153 8.84 32.98 -17.77
CA GLY A 153 8.69 33.68 -19.04
C GLY A 153 7.56 34.71 -19.02
N ALA A 154 7.56 35.58 -20.03
CA ALA A 154 6.52 36.60 -20.24
C ALA A 154 5.76 36.39 -21.57
N ARG A 155 5.98 35.25 -22.25
CA ARG A 155 5.28 34.94 -23.52
C ARG A 155 3.83 34.53 -23.30
N GLY A 156 3.51 33.98 -22.13
CA GLY A 156 2.17 33.70 -21.68
C GLY A 156 1.80 34.57 -20.46
N PRO A 157 0.52 34.54 -20.04
CA PRO A 157 0.05 35.26 -18.87
C PRO A 157 0.75 34.81 -17.59
N ASP A 158 0.97 35.76 -16.67
CA ASP A 158 1.42 35.49 -15.31
C ASP A 158 0.40 34.63 -14.55
N LEU A 159 0.85 33.54 -13.95
CA LEU A 159 0.03 32.57 -13.23
C LEU A 159 0.08 32.70 -11.71
N THR A 160 0.80 33.70 -11.17
CA THR A 160 1.00 33.90 -9.71
C THR A 160 -0.29 33.93 -8.90
N GLN A 161 -1.40 34.37 -9.51
CA GLN A 161 -2.74 34.39 -8.87
C GLN A 161 -3.78 33.78 -9.80
N VAL A 162 -3.43 32.69 -10.48
CA VAL A 162 -4.34 32.10 -11.47
C VAL A 162 -5.56 31.47 -10.80
N ALA A 163 -5.42 30.94 -9.59
CA ALA A 163 -6.51 30.32 -8.83
C ALA A 163 -7.72 31.26 -8.68
N SER A 164 -7.49 32.52 -8.31
CA SER A 164 -8.54 33.51 -8.11
C SER A 164 -9.19 33.99 -9.41
N ARG A 165 -8.47 33.92 -10.54
CA ARG A 165 -8.96 34.42 -11.83
C ARG A 165 -9.58 33.35 -12.71
N ALA A 166 -9.18 32.10 -12.54
CA ALA A 166 -9.54 30.98 -13.42
C ALA A 166 -11.06 30.76 -13.50
N GLY A 167 -11.73 30.69 -12.35
CA GLY A 167 -13.19 30.46 -12.30
C GLY A 167 -14.03 31.60 -12.89
N ALA A 168 -13.46 32.81 -13.02
CA ALA A 168 -14.15 33.95 -13.61
C ALA A 168 -13.97 34.04 -15.14
N ARG A 169 -13.13 33.22 -15.77
CA ARG A 169 -12.85 33.31 -17.21
C ARG A 169 -14.01 32.81 -18.07
N VAL A 170 -14.73 31.81 -17.59
CA VAL A 170 -15.77 31.12 -18.36
C VAL A 170 -16.97 30.84 -17.46
N ALA A 171 -18.12 31.41 -17.82
CA ALA A 171 -19.35 31.23 -17.05
C ALA A 171 -19.73 29.74 -16.93
N GLY A 172 -20.03 29.31 -15.70
CA GLY A 172 -20.44 27.95 -15.39
C GLY A 172 -19.32 26.95 -15.14
N LEU A 173 -18.04 27.37 -15.22
CA LEU A 173 -16.90 26.54 -14.84
C LEU A 173 -16.30 26.98 -13.51
N THR A 174 -15.89 26.01 -12.71
CA THR A 174 -15.01 26.22 -11.56
C THR A 174 -13.56 26.46 -12.02
N ALA A 175 -12.70 26.93 -11.11
CA ALA A 175 -11.30 27.22 -11.42
C ALA A 175 -10.54 25.97 -11.88
N ASP A 176 -10.73 24.84 -11.18
CA ASP A 176 -10.12 23.56 -11.50
C ASP A 176 -10.57 23.04 -12.87
N GLN A 177 -11.87 23.10 -13.18
CA GLN A 177 -12.42 22.68 -14.48
C GLN A 177 -11.85 23.53 -15.62
N TYR A 178 -11.85 24.85 -15.48
CA TYR A 178 -11.28 25.74 -16.49
C TYR A 178 -9.80 25.44 -16.73
N LEU A 179 -9.01 25.26 -15.66
CA LEU A 179 -7.58 25.00 -15.78
C LEU A 179 -7.31 23.63 -16.42
N LEU A 180 -8.05 22.60 -16.01
CA LEU A 180 -7.96 21.26 -16.60
C LEU A 180 -8.23 21.31 -18.11
N GLU A 181 -9.35 21.91 -18.52
CA GLU A 181 -9.70 22.03 -19.93
C GLU A 181 -8.69 22.89 -20.70
N LYS A 182 -8.25 24.02 -20.13
CA LYS A 182 -7.32 24.94 -20.79
C LYS A 182 -5.94 24.31 -20.98
N VAL A 183 -5.38 23.65 -19.96
CA VAL A 183 -4.09 22.96 -20.06
C VAL A 183 -4.15 21.83 -21.08
N SER A 184 -5.25 21.08 -21.09
CA SER A 184 -5.43 19.94 -21.99
C SER A 184 -5.55 20.37 -23.45
N ALA A 185 -6.38 21.37 -23.75
CA ALA A 185 -6.66 21.83 -25.11
C ALA A 185 -5.68 22.89 -25.62
N GLY A 186 -4.98 23.61 -24.73
CA GLY A 186 -3.99 24.60 -25.14
C GLY A 186 -4.58 25.73 -25.99
N MET A 187 -3.99 25.92 -27.17
CA MET A 187 -4.38 26.88 -28.19
C MET A 187 -5.72 26.54 -28.88
N THR A 188 -6.20 25.30 -28.79
CA THR A 188 -7.51 24.91 -29.37
C THR A 188 -8.68 25.17 -28.42
N TYR A 189 -8.40 25.58 -27.17
CA TYR A 189 -9.44 25.87 -26.20
C TYR A 189 -10.28 27.10 -26.60
N ARG A 190 -11.60 27.02 -26.34
CA ARG A 190 -12.59 28.05 -26.71
C ARG A 190 -12.33 29.44 -26.13
N PHE A 191 -11.68 29.53 -24.97
CA PHE A 191 -11.33 30.79 -24.34
C PHE A 191 -9.86 31.13 -24.58
N THR A 192 -9.63 32.33 -25.12
CA THR A 192 -8.30 32.92 -25.31
C THR A 192 -8.14 34.14 -24.40
N VAL A 193 -6.91 34.42 -24.00
CA VAL A 193 -6.58 35.63 -23.24
C VAL A 193 -6.21 36.70 -24.27
N PRO A 194 -7.01 37.77 -24.45
CA PRO A 194 -6.88 38.68 -25.60
C PRO A 194 -5.49 39.29 -25.78
N GLU A 195 -4.76 39.49 -24.69
CA GLU A 195 -3.43 40.10 -24.67
C GLU A 195 -2.31 39.16 -25.17
N TYR A 196 -2.60 37.87 -25.39
CA TYR A 196 -1.61 36.86 -25.73
C TYR A 196 -2.00 36.07 -26.98
N ALA A 197 -1.03 35.85 -27.87
CA ALA A 197 -1.21 34.98 -29.02
C ALA A 197 -1.50 33.53 -28.57
N PRO A 198 -2.44 32.81 -29.22
CA PRO A 198 -2.76 31.43 -28.87
C PRO A 198 -1.64 30.49 -29.33
N MET A 199 -0.62 30.31 -28.48
CA MET A 199 0.56 29.47 -28.77
C MET A 199 0.76 28.31 -27.78
N MET A 200 -0.07 28.20 -26.74
CA MET A 200 0.08 27.14 -25.74
C MET A 200 -0.21 25.78 -26.37
N PRO A 201 0.71 24.79 -26.32
CA PRO A 201 0.45 23.46 -26.88
C PRO A 201 -0.72 22.74 -26.18
N PRO A 202 -1.43 21.83 -26.87
CA PRO A 202 -2.46 20.99 -26.27
C PRO A 202 -1.80 19.86 -25.44
N PHE A 203 -1.53 20.11 -24.16
CA PHE A 203 -0.81 19.15 -23.30
C PHE A 203 -1.58 17.87 -23.01
N GLY A 204 -2.87 17.79 -23.32
CA GLY A 204 -3.66 16.55 -23.24
C GLY A 204 -3.16 15.44 -24.18
N GLN A 205 -2.32 15.77 -25.17
CA GLN A 205 -1.67 14.80 -26.06
C GLN A 205 -0.26 14.41 -25.60
N ILE A 206 0.28 15.09 -24.58
CA ILE A 206 1.68 14.97 -24.15
C ILE A 206 1.76 14.43 -22.71
N LEU A 207 0.85 14.87 -21.85
CA LEU A 207 0.81 14.54 -20.43
C LEU A 207 -0.36 13.60 -20.14
N SER A 208 -0.20 12.74 -19.14
CA SER A 208 -1.30 11.93 -18.62
C SER A 208 -2.34 12.79 -17.89
N GLU A 209 -3.56 12.29 -17.75
CA GLU A 209 -4.61 12.96 -16.96
C GLU A 209 -4.16 13.23 -15.52
N GLU A 210 -3.40 12.30 -14.92
CA GLU A 210 -2.82 12.47 -13.58
C GLU A 210 -1.82 13.63 -13.53
N GLN A 211 -0.92 13.74 -14.51
CA GLN A 211 0.05 14.84 -14.60
C GLN A 211 -0.63 16.20 -14.81
N ILE A 212 -1.70 16.24 -15.59
CA ILE A 212 -2.51 17.46 -15.76
C ILE A 212 -3.23 17.79 -14.45
N GLY A 213 -3.79 16.80 -13.75
CA GLY A 213 -4.39 16.98 -12.44
C GLY A 213 -3.41 17.55 -11.41
N ASP A 214 -2.19 17.00 -11.35
CA ASP A 214 -1.11 17.51 -10.49
C ASP A 214 -0.75 18.97 -10.84
N LEU A 215 -0.62 19.30 -12.13
CA LEU A 215 -0.40 20.68 -12.59
C LEU A 215 -1.54 21.61 -12.15
N VAL A 216 -2.79 21.20 -12.31
CA VAL A 216 -3.95 21.98 -11.88
C VAL A 216 -3.93 22.19 -10.37
N ALA A 217 -3.60 21.16 -9.58
CA ALA A 217 -3.44 21.29 -8.13
C ALA A 217 -2.37 22.34 -7.75
N TYR A 218 -1.24 22.36 -8.47
CA TYR A 218 -0.22 23.39 -8.27
C TYR A 218 -0.75 24.80 -8.62
N LEU A 219 -1.40 24.96 -9.76
CA LEU A 219 -1.95 26.24 -10.20
C LEU A 219 -3.03 26.77 -9.24
N LEU A 220 -3.82 25.88 -8.65
CA LEU A 220 -4.80 26.24 -7.62
C LEU A 220 -4.14 26.63 -6.29
N SER A 221 -2.93 26.14 -6.00
CA SER A 221 -2.18 26.58 -4.81
C SER A 221 -1.53 27.96 -4.96
N LEU A 222 -1.54 28.54 -6.17
CA LEU A 222 -1.01 29.89 -6.44
C LEU A 222 -2.07 30.95 -6.13
N GLU A 223 -2.61 30.97 -4.91
CA GLU A 223 -3.52 32.04 -4.48
C GLU A 223 -2.75 33.34 -4.24
N GLY A 224 -3.41 34.47 -4.51
CA GLY A 224 -2.85 35.78 -4.18
C GLY A 224 -2.94 36.06 -2.69
N GLU A 225 -1.85 36.52 -2.09
CA GLU A 225 -1.88 37.26 -0.82
C GLU A 225 -2.68 38.56 -0.97
#